data_AF-A0A2N0MJ46-F1
#
_entry.id   AF-A0A2N0MJ46-F1
#
_cell.length_a   1.000
_cell.length_b   1.000
_cell.length_c   1.000
_cell.angle_alpha   90.00
_cell.angle_beta   90.00
_cell.angle_gamma   90.00
#
_symmetry.space_group_name_H-M   'P 1'
#
loop_
_entity.id
_entity.type
_entity.pdbx_description
1 polymer ?
#
loop_
_entity_poly.entity_id
_entity_poly.type
_entity_poly.pdbx_seq_one_letter_code
_entity_poly.pdbx_strand_id
1 'polypeptide(L)'
;MAGISRQAYAAVEASTATPSTEVALRLAVALGARVDRLFSLAEESPPAVQAELVGAVEPETSINQPAPSRRATLAQVGHRLLARPLVGQVAARHSLVEADGLILGGPEPGNLVEIQP
;
A
#
# COMPACT_ATOMS: atom_id res chain seq x y z
N MET A 1 -16.58 19.20 5.72
CA MET A 1 -16.78 18.56 4.40
C MET A 1 -16.26 19.50 3.32
N ALA A 2 -15.33 19.05 2.47
CA ALA A 2 -14.59 19.91 1.53
C ALA A 2 -15.41 20.48 0.35
N GLY A 3 -16.75 20.38 0.36
CA GLY A 3 -17.62 20.94 -0.68
C GLY A 3 -17.49 20.28 -2.05
N ILE A 4 -17.04 19.02 -2.11
CA ILE A 4 -16.80 18.26 -3.33
C ILE A 4 -18.05 17.43 -3.65
N SER A 5 -18.50 17.43 -4.91
CA SER A 5 -19.61 16.56 -5.33
C SER A 5 -19.20 15.09 -5.30
N ARG A 6 -20.16 14.18 -5.12
CA ARG A 6 -19.88 12.72 -5.17
C ARG A 6 -19.30 12.28 -6.52
N GLN A 7 -19.69 12.94 -7.61
CA GLN A 7 -19.16 12.65 -8.95
C GLN A 7 -17.70 13.08 -9.09
N ALA A 8 -17.33 14.26 -8.56
CA ALA A 8 -15.95 14.70 -8.54
C ALA A 8 -15.08 13.83 -7.64
N TYR A 9 -15.61 13.36 -6.51
CA TYR A 9 -14.94 12.39 -5.66
C TYR A 9 -14.69 11.06 -6.40
N ALA A 10 -15.72 10.49 -7.04
CA ALA A 10 -15.58 9.26 -7.82
C ALA A 10 -14.62 9.40 -9.00
N ALA A 11 -14.58 10.56 -9.64
CA ALA A 11 -13.65 10.83 -10.73
C ALA A 11 -12.19 10.88 -10.25
N VAL A 12 -11.94 11.43 -9.06
CA VAL A 12 -10.61 11.42 -8.42
C VAL A 12 -10.21 9.99 -8.01
N GLU A 13 -11.11 9.21 -7.39
CA GLU A 13 -10.83 7.80 -7.07
C GLU A 13 -10.55 6.95 -8.31
N ALA A 14 -11.27 7.22 -9.41
CA ALA A 14 -11.05 6.54 -10.68
C ALA A 14 -9.81 7.05 -11.44
N SER A 15 -9.04 7.99 -10.89
CA SER A 15 -7.91 8.67 -11.57
C SER A 15 -8.28 9.36 -12.89
N THR A 16 -9.55 9.74 -13.06
CA THR A 16 -10.09 10.37 -14.28
C THR A 16 -10.17 11.89 -14.21
N ALA A 17 -9.85 12.49 -13.06
CA ALA A 17 -9.81 13.93 -12.87
C ALA A 17 -8.75 14.34 -11.85
N THR A 18 -7.96 15.36 -12.18
CA THR A 18 -7.06 16.00 -11.22
C THR A 18 -7.85 17.00 -10.36
N PRO A 19 -7.85 16.89 -9.02
CA PRO A 19 -8.54 17.85 -8.17
C PRO A 19 -7.93 19.25 -8.32
N SER A 20 -8.76 20.29 -8.25
CA SER A 20 -8.25 21.67 -8.26
C SER A 20 -7.43 21.95 -7.01
N THR A 21 -6.52 22.92 -7.09
CA THR A 21 -5.68 23.33 -5.94
C THR A 21 -6.52 23.74 -4.73
N GLU A 22 -7.65 24.42 -4.95
CA GLU A 22 -8.58 24.80 -3.88
C GLU A 22 -9.16 23.57 -3.17
N VAL A 23 -9.59 22.56 -3.92
CA VAL A 23 -10.12 21.31 -3.36
C VAL A 23 -9.05 20.58 -2.54
N ALA A 24 -7.82 20.51 -3.06
CA ALA A 24 -6.71 19.89 -2.35
C ALA A 24 -6.38 20.60 -1.02
N LEU A 25 -6.38 21.94 -1.00
CA LEU A 25 -6.18 22.71 0.23
C LEU A 25 -7.28 22.46 1.26
N ARG A 26 -8.54 22.40 0.82
CA ARG A 26 -9.68 22.11 1.71
C ARG A 26 -9.63 20.68 2.26
N LEU A 27 -9.17 19.72 1.45
CA LEU A 27 -8.92 18.34 1.88
C LEU A 27 -7.80 18.28 2.92
N ALA A 28 -6.69 18.99 2.71
CA ALA A 28 -5.57 19.01 3.64
C ALA A 28 -6.01 19.51 5.04
N VAL A 29 -6.78 20.59 5.08
CA VAL A 29 -7.39 21.11 6.32
C VAL A 29 -8.31 20.09 6.98
N ALA A 30 -9.18 19.44 6.19
CA ALA A 30 -10.13 18.46 6.72
C ALA A 30 -9.46 17.19 7.27
N LEU A 31 -8.31 16.80 6.69
CA LEU A 31 -7.51 15.64 7.09
C LEU A 31 -6.48 15.97 8.19
N GLY A 32 -6.32 17.24 8.57
CA GLY A 32 -5.27 17.66 9.51
C GLY A 32 -3.85 17.44 8.98
N ALA A 33 -3.70 17.41 7.65
CA ALA A 33 -2.43 17.16 6.97
C ALA A 33 -1.96 18.40 6.22
N ARG A 34 -0.68 18.43 5.82
CA ARG A 34 -0.18 19.45 4.90
C ARG A 34 -0.57 19.10 3.46
N VAL A 35 -0.72 20.10 2.61
CA VAL A 35 -1.13 19.89 1.21
C VAL A 35 -0.12 19.07 0.41
N ASP A 36 1.18 19.17 0.73
CA ASP A 36 2.24 18.35 0.11
C ASP A 36 2.06 16.85 0.34
N ARG A 37 1.33 16.43 1.40
CA ARG A 37 1.02 15.01 1.66
C ARG A 37 -0.08 14.44 0.76
N LEU A 38 -0.79 15.28 0.01
CA LEU A 38 -1.87 14.87 -0.90
C LEU A 38 -1.40 14.67 -2.34
N PHE A 39 -0.16 15.05 -2.65
CA PHE A 39 0.39 14.99 -4.00
C PHE A 39 1.67 14.15 -4.01
N SER A 40 1.83 13.36 -5.06
CA SER A 40 3.07 12.69 -5.43
C SER A 40 3.28 12.83 -6.94
N LEU A 41 4.53 12.75 -7.39
CA LEU A 41 4.82 12.63 -8.81
C LEU A 41 4.51 11.20 -9.25
N ALA A 42 3.92 11.01 -10.44
CA ALA A 42 3.53 9.68 -10.92
C ALA A 42 4.70 8.69 -11.06
N GLU A 43 5.92 9.22 -11.14
CA GLU A 43 7.17 8.45 -11.26
C GLU A 43 7.78 8.12 -9.88
N GLU A 44 7.34 8.77 -8.81
CA GLU A 44 7.78 8.47 -7.45
C GLU A 44 6.95 7.32 -6.90
N SER A 45 7.59 6.15 -6.75
CA SER A 45 7.01 5.09 -5.92
C SER A 45 6.89 5.62 -4.48
N PRO A 46 5.75 5.37 -3.81
CA PRO A 46 5.61 5.76 -2.41
C PRO A 46 6.74 5.13 -1.58
N PRO A 47 7.19 5.75 -0.49
CA PRO A 47 8.28 5.19 0.30
C PRO A 47 7.89 3.80 0.83
N ALA A 48 8.84 2.86 0.81
CA ALA A 48 8.63 1.56 1.41
C ALA A 48 8.30 1.70 2.90
N VAL A 49 7.36 0.89 3.38
CA VAL A 49 6.92 0.85 4.77
C VAL A 49 7.32 -0.46 5.41
N GLN A 50 7.70 -0.43 6.69
CA GLN A 50 7.95 -1.66 7.44
C GLN A 50 6.66 -2.22 8.00
N ALA A 51 6.47 -3.52 7.78
CA ALA A 51 5.33 -4.27 8.28
C ALA A 51 5.78 -5.61 8.87
N GLU A 52 5.07 -6.10 9.87
CA GLU A 52 5.30 -7.41 10.46
C GLU A 52 4.66 -8.50 9.61
N LEU A 53 5.48 -9.44 9.14
CA LEU A 53 5.06 -10.53 8.27
C LEU A 53 4.18 -11.52 9.04
N VAL A 54 2.95 -11.78 8.59
CA VAL A 54 2.06 -12.76 9.22
C VAL A 54 1.75 -13.89 8.25
N GLY A 55 2.10 -15.11 8.65
CA GLY A 55 1.94 -16.32 7.84
C GLY A 55 3.28 -16.87 7.32
N ALA A 56 3.25 -18.09 6.79
CA ALA A 56 4.43 -18.74 6.25
C ALA A 56 4.74 -18.22 4.84
N VAL A 57 5.93 -17.68 4.65
CA VAL A 57 6.56 -17.58 3.34
C VAL A 57 7.50 -18.76 3.25
N GLU A 58 7.25 -19.69 2.32
CA GLU A 58 8.28 -20.70 2.05
C GLU A 58 9.51 -19.99 1.48
N PRO A 59 10.69 -20.15 2.11
CA PRO A 59 11.90 -19.53 1.60
C PRO A 59 12.21 -20.14 0.23
N GLU A 60 12.18 -19.32 -0.81
CA GLU A 60 12.62 -19.76 -2.13
C GLU A 60 14.14 -19.95 -2.08
N THR A 61 14.56 -21.22 -2.08
CA THR A 61 15.95 -21.69 -2.04
C THR A 61 16.67 -21.45 -3.36
N SER A 62 16.72 -20.19 -3.80
CA SER A 62 17.47 -19.75 -4.97
C SER A 62 18.68 -18.96 -4.49
N ILE A 63 19.77 -19.67 -4.17
CA ILE A 63 21.00 -19.14 -3.55
C ILE A 63 21.69 -18.06 -4.42
N ASN A 64 21.24 -17.85 -5.67
CA ASN A 64 21.85 -16.95 -6.66
C ASN A 64 20.86 -16.02 -7.38
N GLN A 65 19.64 -15.82 -6.86
CA GLN A 65 18.70 -14.84 -7.42
C GLN A 65 18.09 -13.96 -6.32
N PRO A 66 17.90 -12.66 -6.55
CA PRO A 66 17.11 -11.83 -5.65
C PRO A 66 15.74 -12.50 -5.48
N ALA A 67 15.29 -12.66 -4.23
CA ALA A 67 13.96 -13.20 -3.98
C ALA A 67 12.93 -12.38 -4.77
N PRO A 68 12.02 -13.01 -5.54
CA PRO A 68 11.04 -12.26 -6.32
C PRO A 68 10.15 -11.45 -5.38
N SER A 69 9.79 -10.24 -5.81
CA SER A 69 8.84 -9.41 -5.05
C SER A 69 7.50 -10.13 -4.93
N ARG A 70 6.94 -10.16 -3.71
CA ARG A 70 5.68 -10.86 -3.43
C ARG A 70 4.55 -9.91 -3.10
N ARG A 71 3.40 -10.13 -3.72
CA ARG A 71 2.15 -9.45 -3.37
C ARG A 71 1.79 -9.69 -1.91
N ALA A 72 1.40 -8.63 -1.21
CA ALA A 72 0.94 -8.69 0.17
C ALA A 72 -0.34 -7.87 0.36
N THR A 73 -1.08 -8.24 1.39
CA THR A 73 -2.16 -7.43 1.97
C THR A 73 -1.67 -6.83 3.27
N LEU A 74 -2.05 -5.57 3.53
CA LEU A 74 -1.68 -4.82 4.70
C LEU A 74 -2.87 -4.67 5.65
N ALA A 75 -2.63 -4.85 6.94
CA ALA A 75 -3.65 -4.66 7.96
C ALA A 75 -3.08 -3.89 9.16
N GLN A 76 -3.69 -2.76 9.48
CA GLN A 76 -3.35 -2.01 10.69
C GLN A 76 -4.06 -2.63 11.91
N VAL A 77 -3.29 -3.14 12.87
CA VAL A 77 -3.78 -3.70 14.14
C VAL A 77 -3.17 -2.92 15.30
N GLY A 78 -3.93 -1.96 15.83
CA GLY A 78 -3.42 -1.01 16.82
C GLY A 78 -2.27 -0.18 16.23
N HIS A 79 -1.08 -0.30 16.80
CA HIS A 79 0.13 0.39 16.32
C HIS A 79 0.99 -0.47 15.37
N ARG A 80 0.57 -1.71 15.07
CA ARG A 80 1.33 -2.65 14.24
C ARG A 80 0.72 -2.70 12.85
N LEU A 81 1.57 -2.54 11.83
CA LEU A 81 1.22 -2.80 10.45
C LEU A 81 1.60 -4.25 10.16
N LEU A 82 0.63 -5.08 9.81
CA LEU A 82 0.84 -6.50 9.49
C LEU A 82 0.82 -6.69 7.98
N ALA A 83 1.78 -7.43 7.44
CA ALA A 83 1.84 -7.82 6.04
C ALA A 83 1.56 -9.31 5.90
N ARG A 84 0.51 -9.68 5.16
CA ARG A 84 0.21 -11.07 4.84
C ARG A 84 0.49 -11.34 3.35
N PRO A 85 1.42 -12.25 3.02
CA PRO A 85 1.70 -12.64 1.64
C PRO A 85 0.49 -13.28 0.96
N LEU A 86 0.24 -12.90 -0.30
CA LEU A 86 -0.75 -13.50 -1.17
C LEU A 86 -0.15 -14.68 -1.94
N VAL A 87 0.26 -15.73 -1.22
CA VAL A 87 0.80 -16.98 -1.80
C VAL A 87 -0.05 -18.21 -1.49
N GLY A 88 0.09 -19.25 -2.33
CA GLY A 88 -0.48 -20.57 -2.10
C GLY A 88 -2.02 -20.65 -2.09
N GLN A 89 -2.56 -21.72 -1.51
CA GLN A 89 -4.01 -21.99 -1.49
C GLN A 89 -4.82 -20.92 -0.75
N VAL A 90 -4.22 -20.23 0.23
CA VAL A 90 -4.89 -19.15 0.96
C VAL A 90 -5.13 -17.95 0.04
N ALA A 91 -4.20 -17.64 -0.86
CA ALA A 91 -4.42 -16.62 -1.89
C ALA A 91 -5.39 -17.11 -2.98
N ALA A 92 -5.32 -18.39 -3.36
CA ALA A 92 -6.22 -18.96 -4.38
C ALA A 92 -7.70 -18.95 -3.97
N ARG A 93 -8.01 -19.16 -2.67
CA ARG A 93 -9.38 -19.01 -2.15
C ARG A 93 -9.91 -17.58 -2.20
N HIS A 94 -9.01 -16.60 -2.24
CA HIS A 94 -9.30 -15.18 -2.28
C HIS A 94 -8.74 -14.54 -3.57
N SER A 95 -8.70 -15.25 -4.71
CA SER A 95 -7.98 -14.83 -5.92
C SER A 95 -8.45 -13.50 -6.56
N LEU A 96 -9.39 -12.81 -5.92
CA LEU A 96 -9.94 -11.51 -6.28
C LEU A 96 -9.42 -10.37 -5.38
N VAL A 97 -8.58 -10.65 -4.39
CA VAL A 97 -8.05 -9.63 -3.49
C VAL A 97 -6.89 -8.90 -4.17
N GLU A 98 -7.07 -7.60 -4.34
CA GLU A 98 -6.02 -6.67 -4.78
C GLU A 98 -4.86 -6.68 -3.79
N ALA A 99 -3.65 -6.38 -4.26
CA ALA A 99 -2.51 -6.28 -3.35
C ALA A 99 -2.46 -4.85 -2.80
N ASP A 100 -2.21 -4.73 -1.50
CA ASP A 100 -1.93 -3.44 -0.86
C ASP A 100 -0.45 -3.05 -1.00
N GLY A 101 0.40 -3.97 -1.49
CA GLY A 101 1.81 -3.70 -1.79
C GLY A 101 2.62 -4.94 -2.18
N LEU A 102 3.91 -4.72 -2.42
CA LEU A 102 4.91 -5.72 -2.77
C LEU A 102 5.98 -5.82 -1.68
N ILE A 103 6.22 -7.03 -1.18
CA ILE A 103 7.37 -7.36 -0.32
C ILE A 103 8.64 -7.30 -1.16
N LEU A 104 9.61 -6.46 -0.75
CA LEU A 104 10.86 -6.22 -1.47
C LEU A 104 12.03 -7.14 -1.08
N GLY A 105 11.87 -7.97 -0.05
CA GLY A 105 12.94 -8.84 0.46
C GLY A 105 12.46 -9.94 1.41
N GLY A 106 13.41 -10.69 1.98
CA GLY A 106 13.11 -11.65 3.05
C GLY A 106 12.83 -10.95 4.39
N PRO A 107 12.23 -11.66 5.37
CA PRO A 107 12.04 -11.09 6.70
C PRO A 107 13.38 -10.78 7.38
N GLU A 108 13.53 -9.55 7.85
CA GLU A 108 14.61 -9.09 8.73
C GLU A 108 14.47 -9.73 10.14
N PRO A 109 15.52 -9.73 10.99
CA PRO A 109 15.42 -10.24 12.35
C PRO A 109 14.29 -9.53 13.11
N GLY A 110 13.31 -10.30 13.58
CA GLY A 110 12.07 -9.79 14.17
C GLY A 110 10.83 -9.91 13.28
N ASN A 111 10.92 -10.60 12.14
CA ASN A 111 9.80 -10.89 11.25
C ASN A 111 9.21 -9.63 10.59
N LEU A 112 10.06 -8.63 10.35
CA LEU A 112 9.72 -7.39 9.67
C LEU A 112 10.07 -7.51 8.18
N VAL A 113 9.22 -6.96 7.31
CA VAL A 113 9.43 -6.91 5.87
C VAL A 113 9.22 -5.48 5.36
N GLU A 114 10.02 -5.08 4.37
CA GLU A 114 9.78 -3.86 3.61
C GLU A 114 8.71 -4.11 2.55
N ILE A 115 7.68 -3.27 2.57
CA ILE A 115 6.56 -3.29 1.65
C ILE A 115 6.58 -2.02 0.82
N GLN A 116 6.57 -2.17 -0.49
CA GLN A 116 6.29 -1.10 -1.44
C GLN A 116 4.77 -1.07 -1.67
N PRO A 117 4.01 -0.12 -1.07
CA PRO A 117 2.59 0.02 -1.36
C PRO A 117 2.34 0.47 -2.81
#